data_AF-A0A1F5VPT1-F1
#
_entry.id   AF-A0A1F5VPT1-F1
#
_cell.length_a   1.000
_cell.length_b   1.000
_cell.length_c   1.000
_cell.angle_alpha   90.00
_cell.angle_beta   90.00
_cell.angle_gamma   90.00
#
_symmetry.space_group_name_H-M   'P 1'
#
loop_
_entity.id
_entity.type
_entity.pdbx_description
1 polymer ?
#
loop_
_entity_poly.entity_id
_entity_poly.type
_entity_poly.pdbx_seq_one_letter_code
_entity_poly.pdbx_strand_id
1 'polypeptide(L)' 'MNWFKIIKEYIHNRPKIKKVVAVILVLAGLAAFFTPLTPGSWLAIIGLELLGARILLFDKFKFWKKK' A
#
# COMPACT_ATOMS: atom_id res chain seq x y z
N MET A 1 31.97 10.11 -5.83
CA MET A 1 31.79 9.81 -4.38
C MET A 1 30.62 8.83 -4.25
N ASN A 2 30.87 7.54 -4.00
CA ASN A 2 29.80 6.55 -4.04
C ASN A 2 29.21 6.34 -2.63
N TRP A 3 28.20 7.13 -2.30
CA TRP A 3 27.68 7.30 -0.94
C TRP A 3 27.21 5.96 -0.31
N PHE A 4 26.65 5.05 -1.12
CA PHE A 4 26.26 3.71 -0.68
C PHE A 4 27.39 2.90 -0.04
N LYS A 5 28.63 3.06 -0.52
CA LYS A 5 29.79 2.31 -0.03
C LYS A 5 30.15 2.73 1.40
N ILE A 6 30.10 4.03 1.68
CA ILE A 6 30.36 4.62 3.00
C ILE A 6 29.33 4.13 4.02
N ILE A 7 28.05 4.14 3.64
CA ILE A 7 26.95 3.70 4.51
C ILE A 7 27.11 2.21 4.86
N LYS A 8 27.45 1.38 3.87
CA LYS A 8 27.65 -0.07 4.07
C LYS A 8 28.79 -0.33 5.06
N GLU A 9 29.90 0.38 4.90
CA GLU A 9 31.07 0.27 5.78
C GLU A 9 30.75 0.70 7.22
N TYR A 10 30.04 1.82 7.37
CA TYR A 10 29.62 2.34 8.67
C TYR A 10 28.62 1.43 9.41
N ILE A 11 27.65 0.86 8.70
CA ILE A 11 26.66 -0.05 9.28
C ILE A 11 27.30 -1.38 9.69
N HIS A 12 28.26 -1.89 8.90
CA HIS A 12 28.93 -3.15 9.20
C HIS A 12 29.75 -3.09 10.50
N ASN A 13 30.40 -1.95 10.75
CA ASN A 13 31.30 -1.78 11.89
C ASN A 13 30.57 -1.57 13.24
N ARG A 14 29.24 -1.43 13.24
CA ARG A 14 28.43 -1.13 14.44
C ARG A 14 27.18 -2.01 14.49
N PRO A 15 27.19 -3.15 15.21
CA PRO A 15 26.06 -4.08 15.25
C PRO A 15 24.77 -3.46 15.83
N LYS A 16 24.88 -2.45 16.69
CA LYS A 16 23.73 -1.69 17.22
C LYS A 16 23.00 -0.91 16.13
N ILE A 17 23.73 -0.28 15.21
CA ILE A 17 23.15 0.52 14.12
C ILE A 17 22.42 -0.38 13.14
N LYS A 18 22.99 -1.54 12.81
CA LYS A 18 22.33 -2.57 11.98
C LYS A 18 20.98 -2.99 12.57
N LYS A 19 20.91 -3.20 13.88
CA LYS A 19 19.67 -3.60 14.56
C LYS A 19 18.61 -2.51 14.50
N VAL A 20 18.99 -1.25 14.74
CA VAL A 20 18.08 -0.09 14.65
C VAL A 20 17.56 0.09 13.24
N VAL A 21 18.43 0.04 12.22
CA VAL A 21 18.02 0.14 10.81
C VAL A 21 17.05 -0.98 10.43
N ALA A 22 17.30 -2.21 10.88
CA ALA A 22 16.40 -3.33 10.63
C ALA A 22 15.02 -3.11 11.27
N VAL A 23 14.96 -2.65 12.51
CA VAL A 23 13.70 -2.35 13.20
C VAL A 23 12.93 -1.23 12.48
N ILE A 24 13.61 -0.14 12.11
CA ILE A 24 12.98 0.95 11.37
C ILE A 24 12.44 0.47 10.03
N LEU A 25 13.17 -0.39 9.33
CA LEU A 25 12.76 -0.92 8.02
C LEU A 25 11.54 -1.84 8.14
N VAL A 26 11.48 -2.67 9.20
CA VAL A 26 10.31 -3.50 9.51
C VAL A 26 9.10 -2.64 9.86
N LEU A 27 9.27 -1.62 10.72
CA LEU A 27 8.20 -0.70 11.07
C LEU A 27 7.70 0.09 9.86
N ALA A 28 8.60 0.54 8.98
CA ALA A 28 8.24 1.19 7.73
C ALA A 28 7.45 0.26 6.79
N GLY A 29 7.86 -1.02 6.68
CA GLY A 29 7.13 -2.02 5.91
C GLY A 29 5.74 -2.31 6.47
N LEU A 30 5.61 -2.42 7.80
CA LEU A 30 4.32 -2.59 8.48
C LEU A 30 3.44 -1.35 8.33
N ALA A 31 4.01 -0.15 8.51
CA ALA A 31 3.29 1.09 8.30
C ALA A 31 2.80 1.22 6.85
N ALA A 32 3.61 0.85 5.86
CA ALA A 32 3.19 0.81 4.46
C ALA A 32 2.06 -0.20 4.23
N PHE A 33 2.05 -1.33 4.94
CA PHE A 33 0.98 -2.33 4.84
C PHE A 33 -0.35 -1.84 5.43
N PHE A 34 -0.31 -1.13 6.56
CA PHE A 34 -1.51 -0.64 7.25
C PHE A 34 -2.00 0.73 6.78
N THR A 35 -1.13 1.55 6.19
CA THR A 35 -1.53 2.88 5.71
C THR A 35 -2.14 2.76 4.31
N PRO A 36 -3.28 3.41 4.05
CA PRO A 36 -3.92 3.44 2.73
C PRO A 36 -3.13 4.27 1.70
N LEU A 37 -1.87 4.61 2.00
CA LEU A 37 -0.95 5.31 1.11
C LEU A 37 -0.28 4.37 0.10
N THR A 38 -0.54 3.06 0.20
CA THR A 38 -0.17 2.13 -0.86
C THR A 38 -1.22 2.17 -1.98
N PRO A 39 -0.80 2.19 -3.26
CA PRO A 39 -1.72 2.25 -4.41
C PRO A 39 -2.70 1.06 -4.46
N GLY A 40 -2.46 0.01 -3.67
CA GLY A 40 -3.42 -1.09 -3.48
C GLY A 40 -4.71 -0.68 -2.75
N SER A 41 -4.69 0.34 -1.87
CA SER A 41 -5.91 0.82 -1.20
C SER A 41 -6.86 1.55 -2.17
N TRP A 42 -6.31 2.13 -3.25
CA TRP A 42 -7.10 2.68 -4.36
C TRP A 42 -7.96 1.60 -5.03
N LEU A 43 -7.51 0.35 -5.05
CA LEU A 43 -8.30 -0.77 -5.57
C LEU A 43 -9.54 -1.05 -4.70
N ALA A 44 -9.49 -0.77 -3.40
CA ALA A 44 -10.68 -0.88 -2.56
C ALA A 44 -11.72 0.19 -2.92
N ILE A 45 -11.28 1.42 -3.21
CA ILE A 45 -12.15 2.53 -3.66
C ILE A 45 -12.72 2.23 -5.05
N ILE A 46 -11.89 1.86 -6.02
CA ILE A 46 -12.33 1.47 -7.38
C ILE A 46 -13.24 0.23 -7.33
N GLY A 47 -12.93 -0.75 -6.48
CA GLY A 47 -13.74 -1.96 -6.31
C GLY A 47 -15.12 -1.67 -5.74
N LEU A 48 -15.21 -0.77 -4.75
CA LEU A 48 -16.47 -0.27 -4.21
C LEU A 48 -17.25 0.55 -5.24
N GLU A 49 -16.57 1.37 -6.05
CA GLU A 49 -17.19 2.15 -7.12
C GLU A 49 -17.75 1.23 -8.23
N LEU A 50 -17.02 0.19 -8.63
CA LEU A 50 -17.48 -0.84 -9.57
C LEU A 50 -18.65 -1.67 -9.03
N LEU A 51 -18.63 -2.04 -7.74
CA LEU A 51 -19.74 -2.72 -7.08
C LEU A 51 -20.98 -1.81 -7.00
N GLY A 52 -20.81 -0.55 -6.60
CA GLY A 52 -21.89 0.43 -6.55
C GLY A 52 -22.50 0.71 -7.94
N ALA A 53 -21.65 0.85 -8.97
CA ALA A 53 -22.08 1.03 -10.35
C ALA A 53 -22.84 -0.21 -10.88
N ARG A 54 -22.37 -1.42 -10.58
CA ARG A 54 -23.09 -2.67 -10.91
C ARG A 54 -24.48 -2.71 -10.30
N ILE A 55 -24.62 -2.33 -9.04
CA ILE A 55 -25.90 -2.34 -8.31
C ILE A 55 -26.87 -1.33 -8.92
N LEU A 56 -26.42 -0.10 -9.18
CA LEU A 56 -27.22 0.94 -9.82
C LEU A 56 -27.63 0.59 -11.26
N LEU A 57 -26.74 -0.08 -12.02
CA LEU A 57 -27.06 -0.55 -13.37
C LEU A 57 -28.09 -1.69 -13.38
N PHE A 58 -28.02 -2.62 -12.43
CA PHE A 58 -29.01 -3.67 -12.27
C PHE A 58 -30.40 -3.11 -11.91
N ASP A 59 -30.44 -2.08 -11.08
CA ASP A 59 -31.68 -1.40 -10.69
C ASP A 59 -32.35 -0.69 -11.89
N LYS A 60 -31.55 0.05 -12.68
CA LYS A 60 -32.02 0.67 -13.93
C LYS A 60 -32.54 -0.35 -14.95
N PHE A 61 -31.89 -1.51 -15.08
CA PHE A 61 -32.31 -2.55 -16.03
C PHE A 61 -33.63 -3.23 -15.62
N LYS A 62 -33.87 -3.38 -14.31
CA LYS A 62 -35.10 -3.96 -13.78
C LYS A 62 -36.31 -3.05 -14.02
N PHE A 63 -36.12 -1.73 -14.06
CA PHE A 63 -37.17 -0.76 -14.36
C PHE A 63 -37.61 -0.81 -15.84
N TRP A 64 -36.69 -1.08 -16.78
CA TRP A 64 -37.00 -1.18 -18.21
C TRP A 64 -37.76 -2.46 -18.59
N LYS A 65 -37.67 -3.52 -17.78
CA LYS A 65 -38.40 -4.78 -18.01
C LYS A 65 -39.83 -4.77 -17.45
N LYS A 66 -40.26 -3.67 -16.79
CA LYS A 66 -41.59 -3.53 -16.18
C LYS A 66 -42.52 -2.57 -16.94
N LYS A 67 -42.16 -2.21 -18.18
CA LYS A 67 -43.02 -1.51 -19.14
C LYS A 67 -43.20 -2.39 -20.37
#